data_AF-A0ABD5MSL4-F1
#
_entry.id   AF-A0ABD5MSL4-F1
#
_cell.length_a   1.000
_cell.length_b   1.000
_cell.length_c   1.000
_cell.angle_alpha   90.00
_cell.angle_beta   90.00
_cell.angle_gamma   90.00
#
_symmetry.space_group_name_H-M   'P 1'
#
loop_
_entity.id
_entity.type
_entity.pdbx_description
1 polymer ?
#
loop_
_entity_poly.entity_id
_entity_poly.type
_entity_poly.pdbx_seq_one_letter_code
_entity_poly.pdbx_strand_id
1 'polypeptide(L)' 'MNKSGMIEAIENFVSNYLACTIGVTDDPKRGRSKHGNPMYWHEWKADSETIARNVEKHFLHKGMKSGGVLGDHPIFVYMF' A
#
# COMPACT_ATOMS: atom_id res chain seq x y z
N MET A 1 -1.93 -7.07 -10.36
CA MET A 1 -2.71 -7.98 -9.49
C MET A 1 -4.11 -7.44 -9.30
N ASN A 2 -5.11 -8.33 -9.28
CA ASN A 2 -6.50 -7.94 -9.07
C ASN A 2 -6.76 -7.57 -7.60
N LYS A 3 -7.91 -6.94 -7.31
CA LYS A 3 -8.23 -6.43 -5.97
C LYS A 3 -8.18 -7.52 -4.89
N SER A 4 -8.81 -8.67 -5.12
CA SER A 4 -8.92 -9.73 -4.11
C SER A 4 -7.55 -10.35 -3.79
N GLY A 5 -6.75 -10.64 -4.81
CA GLY A 5 -5.40 -11.19 -4.62
C GLY A 5 -4.46 -10.21 -3.90
N MET A 6 -4.62 -8.90 -4.12
CA MET A 6 -3.86 -7.90 -3.36
C MET A 6 -4.24 -7.88 -1.88
N ILE A 7 -5.54 -7.92 -1.58
CA ILE A 7 -6.01 -7.95 -0.18
C ILE A 7 -5.45 -9.18 0.53
N GLU A 8 -5.59 -10.35 -0.07
CA GLU A 8 -5.05 -11.60 0.50
C GLU A 8 -3.54 -11.53 0.69
N ALA A 9 -2.80 -11.02 -0.30
CA ALA A 9 -1.36 -10.89 -0.22
C ALA A 9 -0.93 -9.97 0.93
N ILE A 10 -1.61 -8.83 1.14
CA ILE A 10 -1.31 -7.90 2.23
C ILE A 10 -1.69 -8.52 3.58
N GLU A 11 -2.86 -9.16 3.69
CA GLU A 11 -3.32 -9.78 4.94
C GLU A 11 -2.34 -10.83 5.48
N ASN A 12 -1.67 -11.57 4.59
CA ASN A 12 -0.64 -12.53 4.97
C ASN A 12 0.60 -11.91 5.67
N PHE A 13 0.82 -10.59 5.53
CA PHE A 13 1.91 -9.87 6.22
C PHE A 13 1.45 -9.09 7.44
N VAL A 14 0.14 -8.97 7.67
CA VAL A 14 -0.42 -8.09 8.71
C VAL A 14 -0.78 -8.90 9.95
N SER A 15 0.01 -8.74 11.00
CA SER A 15 -0.34 -9.27 12.34
C SER A 15 -1.19 -8.29 13.15
N ASN A 16 -1.03 -6.98 12.95
CA ASN A 16 -1.79 -5.93 13.62
C ASN A 16 -1.96 -4.71 12.69
N TYR A 17 -3.18 -4.45 12.25
CA TYR A 17 -3.51 -3.33 11.34
C TYR A 17 -3.08 -1.96 11.90
N LEU A 18 -3.25 -1.71 13.20
CA LEU A 18 -2.97 -0.40 13.80
C LEU A 18 -1.46 -0.06 13.84
N ALA A 19 -0.61 -1.06 13.69
CA ALA A 19 0.84 -0.90 13.66
C ALA A 19 1.35 -0.56 12.25
N CYS A 20 0.59 -0.86 11.20
CA CYS A 20 1.01 -0.72 9.81
C CYS A 20 0.56 0.61 9.20
N THR A 21 1.37 1.10 8.26
CA THR A 21 1.05 2.20 7.37
C THR A 21 0.81 1.65 5.97
N ILE A 22 -0.21 2.16 5.26
CA ILE A 22 -0.49 1.81 3.88
C ILE A 22 -0.66 3.05 3.03
N GLY A 23 -0.19 3.00 1.78
CA GLY A 23 -0.43 4.06 0.82
C GLY A 23 -0.29 3.56 -0.62
N VAL A 24 -0.37 4.48 -1.56
CA VAL A 24 -0.24 4.17 -2.99
C VAL A 24 0.78 5.06 -3.68
N THR A 25 1.44 4.52 -4.70
CA THR A 25 2.45 5.27 -5.46
C THR A 25 2.61 4.82 -6.90
N ASP A 26 3.12 5.70 -7.76
CA ASP A 26 3.58 5.38 -9.12
C ASP A 26 5.05 4.94 -9.17
N ASP A 27 5.86 5.35 -8.17
CA ASP A 27 7.27 5.03 -8.01
C ASP A 27 7.55 4.53 -6.57
N PRO A 28 7.59 3.20 -6.36
CA PRO A 28 7.82 2.62 -5.05
C PRO A 28 9.18 2.97 -4.42
N LYS A 29 10.23 3.17 -5.23
CA LYS A 29 11.55 3.56 -4.71
C LYS A 29 11.51 4.97 -4.15
N ARG A 30 10.91 5.91 -4.90
CA ARG A 30 10.68 7.28 -4.43
C ARG A 30 9.75 7.30 -3.22
N GLY A 31 8.71 6.47 -3.22
CA GLY A 31 7.78 6.30 -2.09
C GLY A 31 8.51 5.89 -0.82
N ARG A 32 9.33 4.83 -0.89
CA ARG A 32 10.12 4.34 0.23
C ARG A 32 11.09 5.41 0.76
N SER A 33 11.76 6.13 -0.14
CA SER A 33 12.68 7.19 0.25
C SER A 33 11.99 8.35 0.98
N LYS A 34 10.76 8.71 0.58
CA LYS A 34 9.98 9.78 1.24
C LYS A 34 9.59 9.41 2.67
N HIS A 35 9.43 8.13 2.95
CA HIS A 35 9.12 7.61 4.29
C HIS A 35 10.37 7.28 5.12
N GLY A 36 11.55 7.78 4.73
CA GLY A 36 12.78 7.61 5.49
C GLY A 36 13.44 6.23 5.35
N ASN A 37 13.17 5.51 4.25
CA ASN A 37 13.71 4.19 3.98
C ASN A 37 13.48 3.16 5.11
N PRO A 38 12.21 2.86 5.44
CA PRO A 38 11.89 1.89 6.48
C PRO A 38 12.52 0.53 6.16
N MET A 39 12.96 -0.17 7.21
CA MET A 39 13.59 -1.49 7.11
C MET A 39 12.61 -2.52 6.53
N TYR A 40 11.37 -2.49 7.01
CA TYR A 40 10.27 -3.30 6.49
C TYR A 40 9.53 -2.45 5.47
N TRP A 41 9.51 -2.92 4.22
CA TRP A 41 8.78 -2.27 3.13
C TRP A 41 8.31 -3.35 2.17
N HIS A 42 7.01 -3.38 1.95
CA HIS A 42 6.37 -4.29 1.02
C HIS A 42 5.58 -3.49 0.00
N GLU A 43 5.60 -3.96 -1.25
CA GLU A 43 4.91 -3.30 -2.35
C GLU A 43 4.28 -4.32 -3.30
N TRP A 44 3.11 -3.96 -3.84
CA TRP A 44 2.35 -4.81 -4.74
C TRP A 44 1.81 -3.97 -5.90
N LYS A 45 2.00 -4.48 -7.11
CA LYS A 45 1.50 -3.83 -8.33
C LYS A 45 0.05 -4.22 -8.62
N ALA A 46 -0.85 -3.24 -8.64
CA ALA A 46 -2.24 -3.39 -9.04
C ALA A 46 -2.38 -3.43 -10.57
N ASP A 47 -3.48 -4.01 -11.07
CA ASP A 47 -3.81 -3.98 -12.51
C ASP A 47 -4.28 -2.59 -12.97
N SER A 48 -4.74 -1.75 -12.02
CA SER A 48 -5.15 -0.38 -12.30
C SER A 48 -5.01 0.51 -11.06
N GLU A 49 -4.96 1.82 -11.29
CA GLU A 49 -4.99 2.84 -10.23
C GLU A 49 -6.24 2.70 -9.36
N THR A 50 -7.40 2.46 -9.97
CA THR A 50 -8.66 2.23 -9.25
C THR A 50 -8.56 1.05 -8.29
N ILE A 51 -7.88 -0.03 -8.68
CA ILE A 51 -7.65 -1.19 -7.81
C ILE A 51 -6.72 -0.79 -6.66
N ALA A 52 -5.59 -0.12 -6.94
CA ALA A 52 -4.65 0.32 -5.91
C ALA A 52 -5.33 1.19 -4.83
N ARG A 53 -6.10 2.20 -5.26
CA ARG A 53 -6.84 3.09 -4.34
C ARG A 53 -7.93 2.34 -3.56
N ASN A 54 -8.61 1.39 -4.18
CA ASN A 54 -9.63 0.58 -3.51
C ASN A 54 -9.03 -0.36 -2.46
N VAL A 55 -7.82 -0.87 -2.70
CA VAL A 55 -7.07 -1.69 -1.73
C VAL A 55 -6.59 -0.82 -0.57
N GLU A 56 -5.98 0.34 -0.84
CA GLU A 56 -5.59 1.31 0.21
C GLU A 56 -6.79 1.65 1.12
N LYS A 57 -7.92 2.06 0.52
CA LYS A 57 -9.14 2.40 1.26
C LYS A 57 -9.64 1.25 2.12
N HIS A 58 -9.55 0.00 1.63
CA HIS A 58 -9.95 -1.18 2.38
C HIS A 58 -9.14 -1.31 3.68
N PHE A 59 -7.82 -1.15 3.63
CA PHE A 59 -6.96 -1.29 4.80
C PHE A 59 -6.96 -0.07 5.73
N LEU A 60 -7.20 1.13 5.20
CA LEU A 60 -7.49 2.31 6.03
C LEU A 60 -8.75 2.09 6.88
N HIS A 61 -9.81 1.51 6.29
CA HIS A 61 -11.03 1.16 7.04
C HIS A 61 -10.79 0.07 8.11
N LYS A 62 -9.78 -0.78 7.93
CA LYS A 62 -9.36 -1.77 8.93
C LYS A 62 -8.45 -1.20 10.03
N GLY A 63 -8.06 0.07 9.93
CA GLY A 63 -7.32 0.79 10.97
C GLY A 63 -5.84 1.04 10.67
N MET A 64 -5.34 0.71 9.46
CA MET A 64 -3.99 1.12 9.07
C MET A 64 -3.86 2.64 9.00
N LYS A 65 -2.65 3.14 9.24
CA LYS A 65 -2.32 4.56 9.07
C LYS A 65 -2.17 4.89 7.59
N SER A 66 -2.54 6.09 7.20
CA SER A 66 -2.33 6.56 5.82
C SER A 66 -0.88 6.99 5.61
N GLY A 67 -0.21 6.34 4.66
CA GLY A 67 1.07 6.77 4.08
C GLY A 67 0.90 7.80 2.96
N GLY A 68 -0.34 7.97 2.49
CA GLY A 68 -0.72 8.93 1.45
C GLY A 68 -0.51 8.43 0.03
N VAL A 69 -0.97 9.28 -0.90
CA VAL A 69 -0.86 9.09 -2.34
C VAL A 69 0.40 9.79 -2.84
N LEU A 70 1.30 9.05 -3.47
CA LEU A 70 2.57 9.58 -3.96
C LEU A 70 2.67 9.42 -5.48
N GLY A 71 2.56 10.54 -6.20
CA GLY A 71 2.59 10.58 -7.67
C GLY A 71 1.21 10.72 -8.28
N ASP A 72 1.17 10.78 -9.61
CA ASP A 72 -0.05 11.19 -10.35
C ASP A 72 -0.92 9.99 -10.73
N HIS A 73 -0.30 8.86 -11.08
CA HIS A 73 -0.98 7.64 -11.52
C HIS A 73 -0.55 6.43 -10.69
N PRO A 74 -0.91 6.38 -9.40
CA PRO A 74 -0.40 5.36 -8.50
C PRO A 74 -1.00 3.99 -8.79
N ILE A 75 -0.15 3.06 -9.25
CA ILE A 75 -0.53 1.67 -9.55
C ILE A 75 0.09 0.67 -8.57
N PHE A 76 0.88 1.13 -7.61
CA PHE A 76 1.43 0.31 -6.53
C PHE A 76 0.73 0.64 -5.22
N VAL A 77 0.51 -0.40 -4.41
CA VAL A 77 0.16 -0.28 -2.99
C VAL A 77 1.41 -0.64 -2.21
N TYR A 78 1.75 0.13 -1.18
CA TYR A 78 2.88 -0.15 -0.30
C TYR A 78 2.44 -0.21 1.15
N MET A 79 3.18 -0.99 1.95
CA MET A 79 2.98 -1.15 3.38
C MET A 79 4.32 -1.16 4.12
N PHE A 80 4.38 -0.54 5.30
CA PHE A 80 5.50 -0.61 6.24
C PHE A 80 5.06 -0.42 7.69
#